data_AF-A0A382L5K1-F1
#
_entry.id   AF-A0A382L5K1-F1
#
_cell.length_a   1.000
_cell.length_b   1.000
_cell.length_c   1.000
_cell.angle_alpha   90.00
_cell.angle_beta   90.00
_cell.angle_gamma   90.00
#
_symmetry.space_group_name_H-M   'P 1'
#
loop_
_entity.id
_entity.type
_entity.pdbx_description
1 polymer ?
#
loop_
_entity_poly.entity_id
_entity_poly.type
_entity_poly.pdbx_seq_one_letter_code
_entity_poly.pdbx_strand_id
1 'polypeptide(L)'
;MITPQEQTQETPDNQTPLIPLSDFRKSGRAPVEMHHLIFYNKDSLVKHGAICKFGRKWLVSEPQLYQWLREHGSNAGRPKRPKELNAVKHSLN
;
A
#
# COMPACT_ATOMS: atom_id res chain seq x y z
N MET A 1 29.47 -25.66 13.51
CA MET A 1 28.94 -24.74 12.49
C MET A 1 27.53 -24.39 12.92
N ILE A 2 27.30 -23.17 13.38
CA ILE A 2 25.97 -22.70 13.84
C ILE A 2 25.29 -21.99 12.67
N THR A 3 24.30 -22.64 12.10
CA THR A 3 23.35 -22.02 11.16
C THR A 3 22.56 -20.96 11.94
N PRO A 4 22.54 -19.69 11.55
CA PRO A 4 21.61 -18.75 12.14
C PRO A 4 20.22 -19.16 11.67
N GLN A 5 19.46 -19.78 12.57
CA GLN A 5 18.04 -19.99 12.38
C GLN A 5 17.41 -18.61 12.29
N GLU A 6 16.96 -18.26 11.07
CA GLU A 6 16.08 -17.14 10.79
C GLU A 6 14.89 -17.29 11.74
N GLN A 7 14.92 -16.51 12.82
CA GLN A 7 13.85 -16.47 13.80
C GLN A 7 12.65 -15.86 13.09
N THR A 8 11.77 -16.72 12.59
CA THR A 8 10.41 -16.35 12.18
C THR A 8 9.70 -15.87 13.45
N GLN A 9 9.95 -14.61 13.78
CA GLN A 9 9.36 -13.95 14.92
C GLN A 9 7.94 -13.64 14.49
N GLU A 10 7.02 -14.48 14.95
CA GLU A 10 5.57 -14.29 14.93
C GLU A 10 5.28 -13.08 15.82
N THR A 11 5.71 -11.90 15.35
CA THR A 11 5.44 -10.64 15.98
C THR A 11 3.95 -10.40 15.78
N PRO A 12 3.17 -10.09 16.83
CA PRO A 12 1.80 -9.68 16.63
C PRO A 12 1.80 -8.56 15.58
N ASP A 13 0.99 -8.74 14.53
CA ASP A 13 0.88 -7.91 13.30
C ASP A 13 0.92 -6.39 13.55
N ASN A 14 0.62 -5.98 14.78
CA ASN A 14 0.59 -4.61 15.27
C ASN A 14 1.93 -4.02 15.74
N GLN A 15 3.04 -4.74 15.69
CA GLN A 15 4.37 -4.25 16.13
C GLN A 15 5.28 -3.81 14.98
N THR A 16 4.84 -3.91 13.72
CA THR A 16 5.67 -3.45 12.61
C THR A 16 5.93 -1.94 12.71
N PRO A 17 7.20 -1.50 12.67
CA PRO A 17 7.51 -0.09 12.83
C PRO A 17 6.90 0.73 11.69
N LEU A 18 6.25 1.83 12.07
CA LEU A 18 5.73 2.82 11.13
C LEU A 18 6.89 3.62 10.54
N ILE A 19 7.01 3.61 9.22
CA ILE A 19 8.09 4.29 8.51
C ILE A 19 7.57 5.62 7.98
N PRO A 20 8.31 6.73 8.14
CA PRO A 20 7.94 7.98 7.50
C PRO A 20 7.84 7.82 5.98
N LEU A 21 6.80 8.38 5.37
CA LEU A 21 6.59 8.34 3.91
C LEU A 21 7.83 8.78 3.12
N SER A 22 8.55 9.78 3.65
CA SER A 22 9.79 10.29 3.07
C SER A 22 10.90 9.25 3.06
N ASP A 23 11.07 8.49 4.14
CA ASP A 23 12.07 7.42 4.24
C ASP A 23 11.66 6.19 3.46
N PHE A 24 10.38 5.83 3.48
CA PHE A 24 9.84 4.73 2.68
C PHE A 24 10.07 4.95 1.18
N ARG A 25 9.88 6.19 0.70
CA ARG A 25 10.19 6.57 -0.68
C ARG A 25 11.69 6.50 -0.99
N LYS A 26 12.55 6.98 -0.08
CA LYS A 26 14.01 6.92 -0.25
C LYS A 26 14.54 5.48 -0.24
N SER A 27 13.87 4.58 0.46
CA SER A 27 14.27 3.18 0.59
C SER A 27 14.14 2.38 -0.72
N GLY A 28 13.45 2.89 -1.75
CA GLY A 28 13.21 2.16 -3.00
C GLY A 28 12.30 0.92 -2.87
N ARG A 29 11.75 0.67 -1.68
CA ARG A 29 10.81 -0.42 -1.41
C ARG A 29 9.38 -0.11 -1.84
N ALA A 30 9.06 1.16 -2.04
CA ALA A 30 7.73 1.60 -2.44
C ALA A 30 7.39 1.07 -3.86
N PRO A 31 6.40 0.18 -4.00
CA PRO A 31 6.05 -0.41 -5.29
C PRO A 31 5.25 0.56 -6.17
N VAL A 32 4.78 1.67 -5.60
CA VAL A 32 3.91 2.66 -6.23
C VAL A 32 4.25 4.07 -5.73
N GLU A 33 3.89 5.08 -6.54
CA GLU A 33 3.98 6.48 -6.12
C GLU A 33 2.96 6.77 -5.01
N MET A 34 3.44 6.75 -3.77
CA MET A 34 2.60 6.86 -2.58
C MET A 34 1.78 8.15 -2.51
N HIS A 35 2.29 9.27 -3.05
CA HIS A 35 1.53 10.51 -3.09
C HIS A 35 0.25 10.38 -3.92
N HIS A 36 0.31 9.69 -5.06
CA HIS A 36 -0.88 9.41 -5.85
C HIS A 36 -1.84 8.46 -5.10
N LEU A 37 -1.29 7.43 -4.46
CA LEU A 37 -2.09 6.47 -3.71
C LEU A 37 -2.89 7.18 -2.59
N ILE A 38 -2.22 8.04 -1.83
CA ILE A 38 -2.82 8.84 -0.77
C ILE A 38 -3.83 9.83 -1.36
N PHE A 39 -3.54 10.47 -2.49
CA PHE A 39 -4.44 11.45 -3.09
C PHE A 39 -5.79 10.85 -3.49
N TYR A 40 -5.80 9.65 -4.10
CA TYR A 40 -7.03 9.02 -4.58
C TYR A 40 -7.70 8.10 -3.56
N ASN A 41 -6.94 7.48 -2.66
CA ASN A 41 -7.44 6.41 -1.79
C ASN A 41 -7.17 6.66 -0.29
N LYS A 42 -6.98 7.92 0.11
CA LYS A 42 -6.67 8.33 1.49
C LYS A 42 -7.50 7.57 2.52
N ASP A 43 -8.83 7.62 2.40
CA ASP A 43 -9.72 7.10 3.44
C ASP A 43 -9.69 5.58 3.51
N SER A 44 -9.51 4.90 2.38
CA SER A 44 -9.34 3.44 2.34
C SER A 44 -8.02 3.00 2.98
N LEU A 45 -6.93 3.72 2.68
CA LEU A 45 -5.60 3.47 3.25
C LEU A 45 -5.56 3.72 4.76
N VAL A 46 -6.22 4.78 5.24
CA VAL A 46 -6.32 5.07 6.68
C VAL A 46 -7.19 4.02 7.39
N LYS A 47 -8.31 3.61 6.79
CA LYS A 47 -9.21 2.59 7.36
C LYS A 47 -8.52 1.23 7.51
N HIS A 48 -7.70 0.86 6.54
CA HIS A 48 -6.93 -0.39 6.56
C HIS A 48 -5.70 -0.33 7.48
N GLY A 49 -5.29 0.87 7.91
CA GLY A 49 -4.08 1.05 8.74
C GLY A 49 -2.78 1.05 7.94
N ALA A 50 -2.86 1.11 6.60
CA ALA A 50 -1.71 1.22 5.71
C ALA A 50 -0.98 2.56 5.86
N ILE A 51 -1.71 3.64 6.15
CA ILE A 51 -1.13 4.96 6.41
C ILE A 51 -1.71 5.59 7.67
N CYS A 52 -0.88 6.36 8.37
CA CYS A 52 -1.29 7.15 9.52
C CYS A 52 -0.74 8.58 9.40
N LYS A 53 -1.58 9.60 9.66
CA LYS A 53 -1.14 10.99 9.66
C LYS A 53 -0.72 11.39 11.08
N PHE A 54 0.56 11.69 11.26
CA PHE A 54 1.09 12.20 12.52
C PHE A 54 1.59 13.63 12.34
N GLY A 55 0.78 14.59 12.78
CA GLY A 55 1.04 16.02 12.57
C GLY A 55 1.15 16.39 11.09
N ARG A 56 2.34 16.83 10.66
CA ARG A 56 2.65 17.17 9.25
C ARG A 56 3.24 16.01 8.45
N LYS A 57 3.52 14.87 9.09
CA LYS A 57 4.15 13.72 8.46
C LYS A 57 3.15 12.60 8.23
N TRP A 58 3.33 11.91 7.11
CA TRP A 58 2.66 10.65 6.83
C TRP A 58 3.57 9.51 7.26
N LEU A 59 2.99 8.56 7.97
CA LEU A 59 3.59 7.30 8.37
C LEU A 59 2.95 6.18 7.56
N VAL A 60 3.74 5.17 7.21
CA VAL A 60 3.34 4.05 6.37
C VAL A 60 3.66 2.76 7.12
N SER A 61 2.70 1.84 7.11
CA SER A 61 2.92 0.45 7.50
C SER A 61 3.12 -0.38 6.24
N GLU A 62 4.35 -0.88 6.02
CA GLU A 62 4.68 -1.72 4.86
C GLU A 62 3.76 -2.94 4.69
N PRO A 63 3.52 -3.80 5.72
CA PRO A 63 2.71 -5.00 5.55
C PRO A 63 1.26 -4.69 5.19
N GLN A 64 0.65 -3.75 5.92
CA GLN A 64 -0.73 -3.30 5.67
C GLN A 64 -0.85 -2.65 4.29
N LEU A 65 0.14 -1.86 3.86
CA LEU A 65 0.18 -1.27 2.53
C LEU A 65 0.21 -2.35 1.44
N TYR A 66 1.06 -3.37 1.57
CA TYR A 66 1.13 -4.44 0.58
C TYR A 66 -0.14 -5.27 0.54
N GLN A 67 -0.74 -5.54 1.70
CA GLN A 67 -2.03 -6.22 1.77
C GLN A 67 -3.12 -5.40 1.09
N TRP A 68 -3.21 -4.10 1.41
CA TRP A 68 -4.15 -3.20 0.76
C TRP A 68 -3.93 -3.13 -0.76
N LEU A 69 -2.69 -3.11 -1.24
CA LEU A 69 -2.37 -3.13 -2.66
C LEU A 69 -2.78 -4.44 -3.34
N ARG A 70 -2.70 -5.59 -2.67
CA ARG A 70 -3.21 -6.85 -3.23
C ARG A 70 -4.72 -6.86 -3.33
N GLU A 71 -5.42 -6.29 -2.35
CA GLU A 71 -6.88 -6.28 -2.30
C GLU A 71 -7.50 -5.20 -3.21
N HIS A 72 -6.92 -4.00 -3.24
CA HIS A 72 -7.50 -2.82 -3.85
C HIS A 72 -6.61 -2.17 -4.92
N GLY A 73 -5.36 -2.61 -5.08
CA GLY A 73 -4.38 -1.98 -5.97
C GLY A 73 -4.80 -1.91 -7.43
N SER A 74 -5.57 -2.89 -7.91
CA SER A 74 -6.12 -2.91 -9.28
C SER A 74 -7.02 -1.70 -9.58
N ASN A 75 -7.67 -1.15 -8.55
CA ASN A 75 -8.56 0.01 -8.63
C ASN A 75 -7.96 1.27 -7.97
N ALA A 76 -6.79 1.15 -7.33
CA ALA A 76 -6.12 2.23 -6.59
C ALA A 76 -5.48 3.31 -7.48
N GLY A 77 -5.46 3.09 -8.80
CA GLY A 77 -4.91 4.03 -9.77
C GLY A 77 -5.85 5.17 -10.12
N ARG A 78 -5.41 6.03 -11.04
CA ARG A 78 -6.25 7.07 -11.65
C ARG A 78 -7.54 6.42 -12.16
N PRO A 79 -8.74 6.98 -11.88
CA PRO A 79 -9.99 6.42 -12.38
C PRO A 79 -9.89 6.19 -13.90
N LYS A 80 -10.16 4.95 -14.32
CA LYS A 80 -10.15 4.59 -15.75
C LYS A 80 -11.03 5.56 -16.50
N ARG A 81 -10.49 6.11 -17.60
CA ARG A 81 -11.27 7.02 -18.43
C ARG A 81 -12.52 6.28 -18.91
N PRO A 82 -13.71 6.92 -18.99
CA PRO A 82 -14.96 6.25 -19.37
C PRO A 82 -14.89 5.43 -20.67
N LYS A 83 -13.96 5.77 -21.57
CA LYS A 83 -13.72 5.06 -22.83
C LYS A 83 -13.16 3.63 -22.67
N GLU A 84 -12.55 3.28 -21.53
CA GLU A 84 -12.04 1.92 -21.27
C GLU A 84 -13.07 0.98 -20.62
N LEU A 85 -14.13 1.51 -20.00
CA LEU A 85 -15.21 0.71 -19.40
C LEU A 85 -16.12 0.06 -20.45
N ASN A 86 -16.24 0.68 -21.63
CA ASN A 86 -17.09 0.16 -22.72
C ASN A 86 -16.41 -0.94 -23.55
N ALA A 87 -15.08 -1.07 -23.51
CA ALA A 87 -14.36 -2.11 -24.24
C ALA A 87 -14.57 -3.51 -23.63
N VAL A 88 -14.73 -3.62 -22.31
CA VAL A 88 -14.93 -4.91 -21.62
C VAL A 88 -16.33 -5.49 -21.87
N LYS A 89 -17.33 -4.63 -22.14
CA LYS A 89 -18.71 -5.08 -22.39
C LYS A 89 -18.92 -5.69 -23.78
N HIS A 90 -18.04 -5.42 -24.74
CA HIS A 90 -18.23 -5.84 -26.14
C HIS A 90 -17.49 -7.14 -26.50
N SER A 91 -16.75 -7.75 -25.57
CA SER A 91 -16.05 -9.03 -25.76
C SER A 91 -16.75 -10.23 -25.10
N LEU A 92 -17.99 -10.04 -24.63
CA LEU A 92 -18.78 -11.07 -23.93
C LEU A 92 -20.10 -11.40 -24.65
N ASN A 93 -20.23 -11.02 -25.93
CA ASN A 93 -21.38 -11.37 -26.77
C ASN A 93 -20.93 -12.16 -27.99
#